data_AF-A0A963CBK2-F1
#
_entry.id   AF-A0A963CBK2-F1
#
_cell.length_a   1.000
_cell.length_b   1.000
_cell.length_c   1.000
_cell.angle_alpha   90.00
_cell.angle_beta   90.00
_cell.angle_gamma   90.00
#
_symmetry.space_group_name_H-M   'P 1'
#
loop_
_entity.id
_entity.type
_entity.pdbx_description
1 polymer ?
#
loop_
_entity_poly.entity_id
_entity_poly.type
_entity_poly.pdbx_seq_one_letter_code
_entity_poly.pdbx_strand_id
1 'polypeptide(L)'
;MRSFIPFVLLSCLVPVPASAALTEYRIDPAQSWISIDTVAWTVDESAPPMVIDGTNFVLWKSVLTTEVFGLAGTFGLDRQESPYVPDLAHLWVSGAMLASDVPASVDFSLPTFLEASGSSLAYNNHPCFGFAFALPPDSQSSCIGGIQGESRSDSGVLEDGQLSLTGSREAGFQTPIFFSVYLPEGEVQDAALPETRSFNYALQASAVPEPATAALWLAGLAAVGVRKVRR
;
A
#
# COMPACT_ATOMS: atom_id res chain seq x y z
N MET A 1 -57.30 34.31 -36.07
CA MET A 1 -55.85 34.51 -35.86
C MET A 1 -55.50 34.08 -34.45
N ARG A 2 -54.88 32.91 -34.27
CA ARG A 2 -54.45 32.38 -32.97
C ARG A 2 -52.92 32.37 -32.97
N SER A 3 -52.33 33.16 -32.08
CA SER A 3 -50.88 33.30 -31.91
C SER A 3 -50.36 32.10 -31.12
N PHE A 4 -49.45 31.33 -31.70
CA PHE A 4 -48.72 30.26 -31.02
C PHE A 4 -47.40 30.84 -30.50
N ILE A 5 -47.24 30.89 -29.18
CA ILE A 5 -45.99 31.23 -28.50
C ILE A 5 -45.20 29.93 -28.34
N PRO A 6 -44.00 29.79 -28.93
CA PRO A 6 -43.16 28.62 -28.67
C PRO A 6 -42.52 28.74 -27.29
N PHE A 7 -42.80 27.76 -26.43
CA PHE A 7 -42.11 27.54 -25.16
C PHE A 7 -40.69 27.04 -25.47
N VAL A 8 -39.69 27.92 -25.36
CA VAL A 8 -38.28 27.54 -25.43
C VAL A 8 -37.91 26.91 -24.09
N LEU A 9 -37.90 25.58 -24.05
CA LEU A 9 -37.32 24.79 -22.96
C LEU A 9 -35.80 24.96 -22.98
N LEU A 10 -35.33 26.03 -22.34
CA LEU A 10 -33.93 26.25 -22.02
C LEU A 10 -33.54 25.18 -20.99
N SER A 11 -32.99 24.08 -21.48
CA SER A 11 -32.47 23.00 -20.64
C SER A 11 -31.26 23.55 -19.89
N CYS A 12 -31.43 23.83 -18.60
CA CYS A 12 -30.33 24.12 -17.69
C CYS A 12 -29.37 22.92 -17.70
N LEU A 13 -28.25 23.06 -18.42
CA LEU A 13 -27.04 22.28 -18.21
C LEU A 13 -26.58 22.56 -16.78
N VAL A 14 -27.05 21.75 -15.83
CA VAL A 14 -26.43 21.70 -14.51
C VAL A 14 -25.06 21.06 -14.74
N PRO A 15 -23.94 21.78 -14.52
CA PRO A 15 -22.64 21.14 -14.53
C PRO A 15 -22.64 20.14 -13.37
N VAL A 16 -22.72 18.86 -13.71
CA VAL A 16 -22.43 17.79 -12.76
C VAL A 16 -20.96 17.99 -12.38
N PRO A 17 -20.62 18.15 -11.10
CA PRO A 17 -19.22 18.22 -10.70
C PRO A 17 -18.54 16.96 -11.24
N ALA A 18 -17.47 17.15 -12.01
CA ALA A 18 -16.62 16.07 -12.43
C ALA A 18 -16.12 15.39 -11.15
N SER A 19 -16.67 14.21 -10.85
CA SER A 19 -16.10 13.33 -9.83
C SER A 19 -14.61 13.22 -10.14
N ALA A 20 -13.75 13.49 -9.16
CA ALA A 20 -12.33 13.20 -9.29
C ALA A 20 -12.19 11.75 -9.80
N ALA A 21 -11.38 11.57 -10.84
CA ALA A 21 -11.31 10.32 -11.57
C ALA A 21 -10.48 9.33 -10.76
N LEU A 22 -11.16 8.41 -10.09
CA LEU A 22 -10.54 7.24 -9.46
C LEU A 22 -9.80 6.45 -10.55
N THR A 23 -8.47 6.41 -10.47
CA THR A 23 -7.65 5.63 -11.40
C THR A 23 -7.32 4.29 -10.76
N GLU A 24 -7.73 3.18 -11.38
CA GLU A 24 -7.36 1.84 -10.94
C GLU A 24 -5.93 1.50 -11.37
N TYR A 25 -5.18 0.84 -10.49
CA TYR A 25 -3.82 0.34 -10.71
C TYR A 25 -3.78 -1.17 -10.50
N ARG A 26 -3.00 -1.86 -11.32
CA ARG A 26 -2.68 -3.28 -11.17
C ARG A 26 -1.21 -3.46 -10.81
N ILE A 27 -0.97 -4.23 -9.76
CA ILE A 27 0.37 -4.56 -9.26
C ILE A 27 1.01 -5.61 -10.18
N ASP A 28 2.26 -5.39 -10.58
CA ASP A 28 3.08 -6.38 -11.28
C ASP A 28 3.73 -7.36 -10.28
N PRO A 29 3.29 -8.63 -10.23
CA PRO A 29 3.84 -9.61 -9.30
C PRO A 29 5.29 -10.01 -9.60
N ALA A 30 5.81 -9.73 -10.80
CA ALA A 30 7.21 -10.03 -11.14
C ALA A 30 8.20 -9.01 -10.53
N GLN A 31 7.72 -7.83 -10.15
CA GLN A 31 8.55 -6.73 -9.66
C GLN A 31 8.14 -6.22 -8.27
N SER A 32 7.09 -6.82 -7.69
CA SER A 32 6.54 -6.41 -6.40
C SER A 32 6.71 -7.52 -5.37
N TRP A 33 7.17 -7.14 -4.18
CA TRP A 33 7.50 -8.08 -3.11
C TRP A 33 7.35 -7.44 -1.73
N ILE A 34 7.18 -8.29 -0.73
CA ILE A 34 7.25 -7.95 0.70
C ILE A 34 8.35 -8.81 1.31
N SER A 35 9.27 -8.21 2.06
CA SER A 35 10.25 -8.94 2.85
C SER A 35 10.02 -8.72 4.34
N ILE A 36 10.18 -9.80 5.10
CA ILE A 36 10.06 -9.78 6.57
C ILE A 36 11.26 -10.50 7.15
N ASP A 37 11.62 -10.14 8.36
CA ASP A 37 12.58 -10.90 9.14
C ASP A 37 11.82 -11.89 10.02
N THR A 38 12.04 -13.18 9.75
CA THR A 38 11.59 -14.30 10.58
C THR A 38 12.73 -14.73 11.50
N VAL A 39 12.37 -15.41 12.58
CA VAL A 39 13.35 -15.97 13.51
C VAL A 39 13.35 -17.48 13.33
N ALA A 40 14.52 -18.07 13.15
CA ALA A 40 14.73 -19.51 13.08
C ALA A 40 15.64 -19.98 14.21
N TRP A 41 15.39 -21.19 14.73
CA TRP A 41 16.30 -21.83 15.69
C TRP A 41 17.36 -22.64 14.95
N THR A 42 18.62 -22.45 15.29
CA THR A 42 19.74 -23.26 14.81
C THR A 42 20.58 -23.74 15.98
N VAL A 43 21.22 -24.90 15.83
CA VAL A 43 22.24 -25.35 16.78
C VAL A 43 23.47 -24.47 16.64
N ASP A 44 24.06 -24.07 17.77
CA ASP A 44 25.34 -23.39 17.83
C ASP A 44 26.47 -24.42 18.00
N GLU A 45 27.04 -24.89 16.89
CA GLU A 45 28.13 -25.88 16.88
C GLU A 45 29.42 -25.38 17.56
N SER A 46 29.54 -24.08 17.84
CA SER A 46 30.68 -23.51 18.55
C SER A 46 30.62 -23.68 20.07
N ALA A 47 29.44 -23.97 20.62
CA ALA A 47 29.24 -24.18 22.05
C ALA A 47 29.53 -25.65 22.43
N PRO A 48 30.22 -25.90 23.56
CA PRO A 48 30.45 -27.26 24.01
C PRO A 48 29.11 -27.93 24.39
N PRO A 49 28.90 -29.21 24.04
CA PRO A 49 27.71 -29.94 24.48
C PRO A 49 27.74 -30.13 26.01
N MET A 50 26.55 -30.20 26.61
CA MET A 50 26.38 -30.42 28.05
C MET A 50 25.67 -31.76 28.29
N VAL A 51 26.04 -32.49 29.34
CA VAL A 51 25.35 -33.72 29.75
C VAL A 51 24.77 -33.51 31.15
N ILE A 52 23.45 -33.66 31.27
CA ILE A 52 22.72 -33.60 32.54
C ILE A 52 21.93 -34.90 32.68
N ASP A 53 22.15 -35.63 33.78
CA ASP A 53 21.46 -36.89 34.09
C ASP A 53 21.47 -37.91 32.94
N GLY A 54 22.59 -38.01 32.21
CA GLY A 54 22.77 -38.93 31.09
C GLY A 54 22.11 -38.51 29.78
N THR A 55 21.52 -37.30 29.73
CA THR A 55 20.93 -36.73 28.51
C THR A 55 21.88 -35.68 27.92
N ASN A 56 22.09 -35.71 26.61
CA ASN A 56 22.87 -34.70 25.88
C ASN A 56 22.03 -33.45 25.64
N PHE A 57 22.63 -32.28 25.86
CA PHE A 57 22.08 -30.98 25.58
C PHE A 57 23.00 -30.24 24.62
N VAL A 58 22.39 -29.56 23.64
CA VAL A 58 23.07 -28.68 22.69
C VAL A 58 22.55 -27.26 22.84
N LEU A 59 23.41 -26.28 22.57
CA LEU A 59 23.00 -24.87 22.58
C LEU A 59 22.24 -24.57 21.29
N TRP A 60 20.98 -24.20 21.43
CA TRP A 60 20.20 -23.61 20.35
C TRP A 60 20.31 -22.09 20.42
N LYS A 61 20.40 -21.44 19.27
CA LYS A 61 20.36 -19.98 19.15
C LYS A 61 19.33 -19.57 18.12
N SER A 62 18.64 -18.47 18.39
CA SER A 62 17.79 -17.82 17.41
C SER A 62 18.64 -17.05 16.40
N VAL A 63 18.38 -17.20 15.12
CA VAL A 63 18.96 -16.41 14.03
C VAL A 63 17.87 -15.72 13.25
N LEU A 64 18.16 -14.52 12.74
CA LEU A 64 17.26 -13.83 11.83
C LEU A 64 17.45 -14.37 10.41
N THR A 65 16.33 -14.66 9.78
CA THR A 65 16.23 -15.07 8.39
C THR A 65 15.29 -14.12 7.67
N THR A 66 15.69 -13.61 6.52
CA THR A 66 14.81 -12.76 5.71
C THR A 66 14.05 -13.63 4.71
N GLU A 67 12.73 -13.55 4.75
CA GLU A 67 11.84 -14.21 3.80
C GLU A 67 11.22 -13.16 2.87
N VAL A 68 10.99 -13.55 1.61
CA VAL A 68 10.46 -12.67 0.57
C VAL A 68 9.22 -13.31 -0.06
N PHE A 69 8.13 -12.55 -0.05
CA PHE A 69 6.82 -12.95 -0.57
C PHE A 69 6.49 -12.10 -1.79
N GLY A 70 5.91 -12.72 -2.82
CA GLY A 70 5.37 -11.98 -3.96
C GLY A 70 4.17 -11.12 -3.54
N LEU A 71 3.99 -9.98 -4.20
CA LEU A 71 2.85 -9.09 -4.00
C LEU A 71 2.10 -8.90 -5.32
N ALA A 72 0.81 -9.18 -5.33
CA ALA A 72 -0.09 -8.96 -6.45
C ALA A 72 -1.36 -8.25 -6.00
N GLY A 73 -2.16 -7.76 -6.95
CA GLY A 73 -3.46 -7.17 -6.63
C GLY A 73 -3.80 -5.94 -7.45
N THR A 74 -4.81 -5.23 -6.96
CA THR A 74 -5.28 -3.96 -7.53
C THR A 74 -5.59 -2.96 -6.42
N PHE A 75 -5.52 -1.67 -6.75
CA PHE A 75 -5.94 -0.59 -5.87
C PHE A 75 -6.34 0.63 -6.71
N GLY A 76 -7.14 1.52 -6.14
CA GLY A 76 -7.51 2.78 -6.76
C GLY A 76 -6.75 3.95 -6.13
N LEU A 77 -6.38 4.94 -6.94
CA LEU A 77 -5.89 6.23 -6.49
C LEU A 77 -6.87 7.34 -6.86
N ASP A 78 -7.29 8.10 -5.87
CA ASP A 78 -8.06 9.33 -6.04
C ASP A 78 -7.21 10.54 -5.69
N ARG A 79 -7.11 11.51 -6.62
CA ARG A 79 -6.22 12.65 -6.50
C ARG A 79 -6.97 13.87 -5.98
N GLN A 80 -6.51 14.39 -4.84
CA GLN A 80 -6.99 15.61 -4.24
C GLN A 80 -5.86 16.65 -4.19
N GLU A 81 -6.01 17.74 -4.91
CA GLU A 81 -5.05 18.86 -4.86
C GLU A 81 -5.14 19.58 -3.51
N SER A 82 -3.99 20.05 -3.01
CA SER A 82 -3.94 20.90 -1.82
C SER A 82 -4.62 22.23 -2.12
N PRO A 83 -5.50 22.71 -1.23
CA PRO A 83 -6.09 24.05 -1.38
C PRO A 83 -5.09 25.18 -1.04
N TYR A 84 -3.91 24.84 -0.50
CA TYR A 84 -2.97 25.80 0.10
C TYR A 84 -1.61 25.85 -0.58
N VAL A 85 -1.09 24.71 -1.02
CA VAL A 85 0.25 24.59 -1.60
C VAL A 85 0.11 24.15 -3.06
N PRO A 86 0.43 25.02 -4.02
CA PRO A 86 0.50 24.64 -5.42
C PRO A 86 1.45 23.44 -5.60
N ASP A 87 1.11 22.53 -6.50
CA ASP A 87 1.87 21.32 -6.82
C ASP A 87 1.92 20.24 -5.72
N LEU A 88 1.19 20.42 -4.63
CA LEU A 88 1.00 19.39 -3.60
C LEU A 88 -0.36 18.72 -3.74
N ALA A 89 -0.40 17.39 -3.75
CA ALA A 89 -1.63 16.62 -3.77
C ALA A 89 -1.59 15.45 -2.78
N HIS A 90 -2.76 14.96 -2.37
CA HIS A 90 -2.93 13.65 -1.76
C HIS A 90 -3.49 12.68 -2.79
N LEU A 91 -2.86 11.52 -2.92
CA LEU A 91 -3.38 10.38 -3.66
C LEU A 91 -3.98 9.39 -2.66
N TRP A 92 -5.29 9.44 -2.48
CA TRP A 92 -6.01 8.56 -1.58
C TRP A 92 -6.07 7.14 -2.14
N VAL A 93 -5.59 6.18 -1.36
CA VAL A 93 -5.62 4.76 -1.71
C VAL A 93 -6.98 4.19 -1.29
N SER A 94 -7.66 3.54 -2.22
CA SER A 94 -8.97 2.92 -1.97
C SER A 94 -9.12 1.61 -2.72
N GLY A 95 -10.10 0.79 -2.33
CA GLY A 95 -10.43 -0.46 -3.04
C GLY A 95 -9.26 -1.44 -3.17
N ALA A 96 -8.30 -1.40 -2.25
CA ALA A 96 -7.12 -2.27 -2.31
C ALA A 96 -7.53 -3.74 -2.12
N MET A 97 -7.22 -4.56 -3.13
CA MET A 97 -7.37 -6.01 -3.11
C MET A 97 -5.98 -6.61 -3.31
N LEU A 98 -5.30 -6.90 -2.21
CA LEU A 98 -3.93 -7.41 -2.21
C LEU A 98 -3.94 -8.94 -2.10
N ALA A 99 -3.01 -9.58 -2.80
CA ALA A 99 -2.74 -11.00 -2.72
C ALA A 99 -1.25 -11.21 -2.44
N SER A 100 -0.94 -11.85 -1.33
CA SER A 100 0.40 -12.24 -0.92
C SER A 100 0.30 -13.41 0.05
N ASP A 101 1.32 -14.26 0.07
CA ASP A 101 1.47 -15.37 1.03
C ASP A 101 2.14 -14.93 2.35
N VAL A 102 2.35 -13.62 2.53
CA VAL A 102 2.88 -13.07 3.77
C VAL A 102 1.99 -13.47 4.96
N PRO A 103 2.55 -13.85 6.12
CA PRO A 103 1.77 -14.21 7.29
C PRO A 103 0.82 -13.09 7.73
N ALA A 104 -0.41 -13.45 8.13
CA ALA A 104 -1.44 -12.47 8.51
C ALA A 104 -1.04 -11.61 9.73
N SER A 105 -0.12 -12.09 10.57
CA SER A 105 0.45 -11.35 11.70
C SER A 105 1.30 -10.15 11.29
N VAL A 106 1.82 -10.15 10.06
CA VAL A 106 2.53 -9.01 9.46
C VAL A 106 1.54 -7.91 9.11
N ASP A 107 0.23 -8.13 9.05
CA ASP A 107 -0.79 -7.09 8.88
C ASP A 107 -0.40 -6.04 7.80
N PHE A 108 0.04 -6.53 6.64
CA PHE A 108 0.51 -5.68 5.56
C PHE A 108 -0.66 -4.94 4.91
N SER A 109 -0.50 -3.64 4.71
CA SER A 109 -1.45 -2.79 4.01
C SER A 109 -0.73 -1.68 3.25
N LEU A 110 -1.33 -1.19 2.16
CA LEU A 110 -0.89 0.04 1.50
C LEU A 110 -1.15 1.26 2.39
N PRO A 111 -0.40 2.37 2.24
CA PRO A 111 -0.69 3.58 3.00
C PRO A 111 -2.06 4.12 2.60
N THR A 112 -2.78 4.77 3.51
CA THR A 112 -4.14 5.30 3.22
C THR A 112 -4.12 6.41 2.17
N PHE A 113 -3.00 7.13 2.08
CA PHE A 113 -2.75 8.10 1.05
C PHE A 113 -1.25 8.23 0.81
N LEU A 114 -0.88 8.81 -0.32
CA LEU A 114 0.49 9.25 -0.63
C LEU A 114 0.45 10.75 -0.89
N GLU A 115 1.35 11.50 -0.26
CA GLU A 115 1.59 12.90 -0.62
C GLU A 115 2.38 12.91 -1.93
N ALA A 116 1.87 13.63 -2.93
CA ALA A 116 2.47 13.78 -4.25
C ALA A 116 2.95 15.21 -4.45
N SER A 117 4.19 15.36 -4.89
CA SER A 117 4.76 16.63 -5.35
C SER A 117 5.50 16.41 -6.67
N GLY A 118 4.93 16.94 -7.76
CA GLY A 118 5.33 16.54 -9.11
C GLY A 118 5.10 15.04 -9.33
N SER A 119 6.16 14.33 -9.73
CA SER A 119 6.15 12.86 -9.84
C SER A 119 6.54 12.14 -8.54
N SER A 120 7.10 12.85 -7.55
CA SER A 120 7.55 12.25 -6.30
C SER A 120 6.37 11.89 -5.40
N LEU A 121 6.46 10.73 -4.74
CA LEU A 121 5.50 10.26 -3.76
C LEU A 121 6.18 10.05 -2.42
N ALA A 122 5.50 10.41 -1.34
CA ALA A 122 5.94 10.14 0.01
C ALA A 122 4.76 9.81 0.93
N TYR A 123 5.02 8.98 1.92
CA TYR A 123 4.18 8.84 3.09
C TYR A 123 5.07 8.56 4.30
N ASN A 124 4.68 9.09 5.45
CA ASN A 124 5.10 8.50 6.71
C ASN A 124 3.99 8.65 7.75
N ASN A 125 4.02 7.82 8.78
CA ASN A 125 3.02 7.87 9.85
C ASN A 125 3.36 8.88 10.96
N HIS A 126 4.26 9.84 10.69
CA HIS A 126 4.54 10.91 11.64
C HIS A 126 3.30 11.79 11.82
N PRO A 127 2.94 12.21 13.05
CA PRO A 127 1.78 13.07 13.30
C PRO A 127 1.79 14.41 12.52
N CYS A 128 2.96 14.83 12.06
CA CYS A 128 3.19 16.07 11.33
C CYS A 128 3.30 15.89 9.81
N PHE A 129 3.16 14.65 9.32
CA PHE A 129 3.15 14.39 7.88
C PHE A 129 1.88 14.96 7.24
N GLY A 130 1.98 15.50 6.02
CA GLY A 130 0.84 16.13 5.34
C GLY A 130 0.36 17.43 5.98
N PHE A 131 1.08 18.01 6.94
CA PHE A 131 0.66 19.24 7.60
C PHE A 131 0.51 20.41 6.62
N ALA A 132 1.40 20.49 5.63
CA ALA A 132 1.35 21.48 4.54
C ALA A 132 0.14 21.29 3.60
N PHE A 133 -0.46 20.09 3.58
CA PHE A 133 -1.69 19.84 2.83
C PHE A 133 -2.92 20.39 3.55
N ALA A 134 -2.95 20.30 4.87
CA ALA A 134 -4.11 20.61 5.69
C ALA A 134 -4.19 22.09 6.14
N LEU A 135 -3.09 22.85 6.04
CA LEU A 135 -2.99 24.18 6.63
C LEU A 135 -2.35 25.19 5.67
N PRO A 136 -2.81 26.45 5.69
CA PRO A 136 -2.25 27.49 4.85
C PRO A 136 -0.82 27.84 5.29
N PRO A 137 0.06 28.32 4.38
CA PRO A 137 1.46 28.57 4.69
C PRO A 137 1.71 29.64 5.75
N ASP A 138 0.75 30.55 5.95
CA ASP A 138 0.77 31.62 6.95
C ASP A 138 0.19 31.19 8.32
N SER A 139 -0.25 29.93 8.44
CA SER A 139 -0.73 29.37 9.68
C SER A 139 0.38 29.33 10.73
N GLN A 140 0.18 30.00 11.87
CA GLN A 140 1.08 29.94 13.04
C GLN A 140 0.94 28.64 13.83
N SER A 141 0.63 27.54 13.16
CA SER A 141 0.44 26.25 13.79
C SER A 141 1.74 25.48 13.77
N SER A 142 2.14 24.96 14.93
CA SER A 142 3.27 24.04 15.04
C SER A 142 2.73 22.64 15.25
N CYS A 143 3.21 21.69 14.47
CA CYS A 143 3.02 20.29 14.80
C CYS A 143 4.17 19.85 15.71
N ILE A 144 3.82 19.42 16.92
CA ILE A 144 4.74 18.82 17.87
C ILE A 144 4.15 17.47 18.25
N GLY A 145 4.86 16.41 17.91
CA GLY A 145 4.47 15.05 18.21
C GLY A 145 5.62 14.12 17.88
N GLY A 146 5.78 13.07 18.67
CA GLY A 146 6.63 11.94 18.32
C GLY A 146 5.76 10.77 17.89
N ILE A 147 6.35 9.83 17.14
CA ILE A 147 5.73 8.54 16.90
C ILE A 147 5.92 7.69 18.16
N GLN A 148 4.82 7.20 18.75
CA GLN A 148 4.86 6.12 19.73
C GLN A 148 4.40 4.84 19.04
N GLY A 149 5.23 3.80 19.07
CA GLY A 149 4.92 2.51 18.45
C GLY A 149 5.68 2.29 17.14
N GLU A 150 4.98 1.73 16.15
CA GLU A 150 5.54 1.34 14.86
C GLU A 150 5.84 2.58 14.01
N SER A 151 7.01 2.63 13.37
CA SER A 151 7.32 3.64 12.37
C SER A 151 6.99 3.09 10.99
N ARG A 152 6.47 3.94 10.10
CA ARG A 152 6.25 3.59 8.70
C ARG A 152 6.68 4.74 7.82
N SER A 153 7.40 4.42 6.76
CA SER A 153 7.77 5.35 5.70
C SER A 153 7.65 4.68 4.35
N ASP A 154 7.13 5.42 3.38
CA ASP A 154 6.98 4.99 2.00
C ASP A 154 7.48 6.14 1.10
N SER A 155 8.18 5.80 0.03
CA SER A 155 8.70 6.76 -0.95
C SER A 155 8.66 6.15 -2.34
N GLY A 156 8.42 6.98 -3.34
CA GLY A 156 8.20 6.48 -4.68
C GLY A 156 8.05 7.55 -5.74
N VAL A 157 7.61 7.09 -6.91
CA VAL A 157 7.41 7.91 -8.10
C VAL A 157 6.12 7.47 -8.81
N LEU A 158 5.38 8.42 -9.36
CA LEU A 158 4.28 8.21 -10.30
C LEU A 158 4.55 8.99 -11.58
N GLU A 159 4.89 8.28 -12.66
CA GLU A 159 5.19 8.85 -13.98
C GLU A 159 4.49 8.03 -15.06
N ASP A 160 3.84 8.70 -16.02
CA ASP A 160 3.19 8.06 -17.17
C ASP A 160 2.24 6.90 -16.81
N GLY A 161 1.54 7.01 -15.67
CA GLY A 161 0.63 5.98 -15.16
C GLY A 161 1.34 4.75 -14.59
N GLN A 162 2.66 4.80 -14.40
CA GLN A 162 3.43 3.79 -13.68
C GLN A 162 3.79 4.30 -12.29
N LEU A 163 3.46 3.49 -11.29
CA LEU A 163 3.75 3.75 -9.89
C LEU A 163 4.83 2.80 -9.41
N SER A 164 5.91 3.37 -8.89
CA SER A 164 6.99 2.66 -8.20
C SER A 164 7.04 3.14 -6.76
N LEU A 165 6.79 2.26 -5.80
CA LEU A 165 6.76 2.60 -4.38
C LEU A 165 7.63 1.61 -3.60
N THR A 166 8.46 2.13 -2.71
CA THR A 166 9.17 1.35 -1.70
C THR A 166 8.74 1.82 -0.34
N GLY A 167 8.65 0.91 0.62
CA GLY A 167 8.38 1.32 1.99
C GLY A 167 8.83 0.31 3.00
N SER A 168 8.83 0.76 4.25
CA SER A 168 9.20 -0.03 5.40
C SER A 168 8.24 0.27 6.54
N ARG A 169 7.99 -0.75 7.35
CA ARG A 169 7.40 -0.63 8.67
C ARG A 169 8.36 -1.26 9.66
N GLU A 170 8.73 -0.52 10.70
CA GLU A 170 9.50 -1.06 11.82
C GLU A 170 8.58 -1.17 13.02
N ALA A 171 8.42 -2.39 13.53
CA ALA A 171 7.75 -2.59 14.81
C ALA A 171 8.62 -1.96 15.92
N GLY A 172 8.11 -0.94 16.61
CA GLY A 172 8.88 -0.24 17.64
C GLY A 172 9.39 -1.18 18.74
N PHE A 173 10.58 -0.93 19.31
CA PHE A 173 11.25 -1.63 20.42
C PHE A 173 11.18 -3.17 20.50
N GLN A 174 10.76 -3.85 19.43
CA GLN A 174 10.86 -5.30 19.27
C GLN A 174 12.07 -5.62 18.41
N THR A 175 13.25 -5.23 18.87
CA THR A 175 14.46 -5.89 18.38
C THR A 175 14.32 -7.37 18.74
N PRO A 176 14.49 -8.29 17.79
CA PRO A 176 14.59 -9.71 18.12
C PRO A 176 15.80 -9.86 19.05
N ILE A 177 15.53 -9.99 20.35
CA ILE A 177 16.55 -10.30 21.34
C ILE A 177 17.06 -11.68 20.93
N PHE A 178 18.34 -11.80 20.60
CA PHE A 178 18.92 -13.10 20.30
C PHE A 178 18.83 -13.95 21.56
N PHE A 179 18.06 -15.03 21.49
CA PHE A 179 17.93 -16.00 22.57
C PHE A 179 18.86 -17.16 22.31
N SER A 180 19.51 -17.64 23.36
CA SER A 180 20.23 -18.90 23.34
C SER A 180 19.80 -19.75 24.53
N VAL A 181 19.62 -21.04 24.29
CA VAL A 181 19.07 -21.97 25.28
C VAL A 181 19.68 -23.35 25.09
N TYR A 182 20.10 -23.99 26.18
CA TYR A 182 20.49 -25.40 26.15
C TYR A 182 19.23 -26.26 26.19
N LEU A 183 19.01 -27.08 25.17
CA LEU A 183 17.89 -28.02 25.09
C LEU A 183 18.41 -29.43 24.81
N PRO A 184 17.68 -30.49 25.20
CA PRO A 184 18.03 -31.85 24.85
C PRO A 184 18.24 -32.01 23.34
N GLU A 185 19.18 -32.86 22.96
CA GLU A 185 19.42 -33.20 21.55
C GLU A 185 18.14 -33.81 20.92
N GLY A 186 17.57 -33.13 19.93
CA GLY A 186 16.28 -33.47 19.31
C GLY A 186 15.67 -32.28 18.55
N GLU A 187 14.50 -32.46 17.91
CA GLU A 187 13.77 -31.34 17.30
C GLU A 187 13.24 -30.40 18.38
N VAL A 188 13.71 -29.16 18.38
CA VAL A 188 13.00 -28.07 19.05
C VAL A 188 11.72 -27.84 18.26
N GLN A 189 10.59 -28.29 18.79
CA GLN A 189 9.29 -27.87 18.27
C GLN A 189 9.24 -26.36 18.36
N ASP A 190 8.89 -25.72 17.24
CA ASP A 190 8.71 -24.28 17.05
C ASP A 190 7.94 -23.66 18.22
N ALA A 191 8.64 -23.32 19.30
CA ALA A 191 8.11 -22.43 20.30
C ALA A 191 7.87 -21.14 19.54
N ALA A 192 6.59 -20.83 19.27
CA ALA A 192 6.16 -19.74 18.41
C ALA A 192 7.02 -18.51 18.67
N LEU A 193 8.02 -18.32 17.83
CA LEU A 193 8.93 -17.20 17.96
C LEU A 193 8.09 -15.96 17.68
N PRO A 194 8.29 -14.87 18.44
CA PRO A 194 7.51 -13.66 18.23
C PRO A 194 7.71 -13.20 16.79
N GLU A 195 6.65 -13.29 16.00
CA GLU A 195 6.65 -12.84 14.61
C GLU A 195 6.86 -11.32 14.62
N THR A 196 7.85 -10.86 13.87
CA THR A 196 8.10 -9.43 13.77
C THR A 196 7.01 -8.80 12.91
N ARG A 197 6.42 -7.71 13.39
CA ARG A 197 5.53 -6.86 12.58
C ARG A 197 6.32 -5.93 11.65
N SER A 198 7.61 -6.17 11.49
CA SER A 198 8.47 -5.36 10.64
C SER A 198 8.48 -5.93 9.23
N PHE A 199 8.42 -5.04 8.24
CA PHE A 199 8.54 -5.44 6.84
C PHE A 199 9.19 -4.35 6.00
N ASN A 200 9.79 -4.76 4.89
CA ASN A 200 10.10 -3.88 3.77
C ASN A 200 9.29 -4.35 2.56
N TYR A 201 9.02 -3.46 1.61
CA TYR A 201 8.36 -3.87 0.37
C TYR A 201 8.78 -2.99 -0.80
N ALA A 202 8.64 -3.55 -2.00
CA ALA A 202 8.63 -2.81 -3.24
C ALA A 202 7.33 -3.14 -3.98
N LEU A 203 6.73 -2.12 -4.59
CA LEU A 203 5.51 -2.23 -5.36
C LEU A 203 5.72 -1.51 -6.69
N GLN A 204 5.51 -2.26 -7.76
CA GLN A 204 5.39 -1.74 -9.11
C GLN A 204 3.95 -1.94 -9.58
N ALA A 205 3.31 -0.88 -10.04
CA ALA A 205 1.95 -0.93 -10.54
C ALA A 205 1.76 -0.06 -11.77
N SER A 206 0.79 -0.42 -12.60
CA SER A 206 0.42 0.34 -13.79
C SER A 206 -1.06 0.65 -13.79
N ALA A 207 -1.41 1.85 -14.26
CA ALA A 207 -2.78 2.27 -14.43
C ALA A 207 -3.50 1.32 -15.39
N VAL A 208 -4.65 0.80 -14.95
CA VAL A 208 -5.55 0.03 -15.79
C VAL A 208 -6.24 1.02 -16.73
N PRO A 209 -6.09 0.88 -18.06
CA PRO A 209 -6.75 1.79 -18.98
C PRO A 209 -8.26 1.72 -18.78
N GLU A 210 -8.91 2.86 -18.58
CA GLU A 210 -10.37 2.90 -18.63
C GLU A 210 -10.83 2.34 -19.99
N PRO A 211 -11.86 1.48 -20.03
CA PRO A 211 -12.45 1.10 -21.31
C PRO A 211 -12.94 2.39 -21.98
N ALA A 212 -12.29 2.77 -23.07
CA ALA A 212 -12.50 4.07 -23.73
C ALA A 212 -14.01 4.32 -23.86
N THR A 213 -14.51 5.33 -23.16
CA THR A 213 -15.95 5.63 -23.10
C THR A 213 -16.49 5.85 -24.52
N ALA A 214 -15.67 6.41 -25.41
CA ALA A 214 -15.97 6.55 -26.84
C ALA A 214 -16.20 5.20 -27.55
N ALA A 215 -15.44 4.15 -27.22
CA ALA A 215 -15.65 2.81 -27.77
C ALA A 215 -16.97 2.19 -27.29
N LEU A 216 -17.34 2.44 -26.03
CA LEU A 216 -18.65 2.05 -25.47
C LEU A 216 -19.81 2.82 -26.10
N TRP A 217 -19.65 4.14 -26.32
CA TRP A 217 -20.63 4.97 -27.03
C TRP A 217 -20.80 4.55 -28.50
N LEU A 218 -19.71 4.26 -29.21
CA LEU A 218 -19.73 3.82 -30.60
C LEU A 218 -20.33 2.41 -30.73
N ALA A 219 -20.00 1.49 -29.83
CA ALA A 219 -20.62 0.16 -29.78
C ALA A 219 -22.13 0.26 -29.47
N GLY A 220 -22.52 1.16 -28.56
CA GLY A 220 -23.93 1.44 -28.25
C GLY A 220 -24.69 2.04 -29.44
N LEU A 221 -24.11 3.01 -30.13
CA LEU A 221 -24.70 3.63 -31.33
C LEU A 221 -24.83 2.63 -32.49
N ALA A 222 -23.82 1.77 -32.70
CA ALA A 222 -23.87 0.72 -33.70
C ALA A 222 -25.00 -0.30 -33.40
N ALA A 223 -25.19 -0.67 -32.13
CA ALA A 223 -26.27 -1.57 -31.72
C ALA A 223 -27.68 -0.99 -31.95
N VAL A 224 -27.85 0.33 -31.77
CA VAL A 224 -29.13 1.02 -32.05
C VAL A 224 -29.36 1.20 -33.55
N GLY A 225 -28.31 1.44 -34.34
CA GLY A 225 -28.38 1.55 -35.81
C GLY A 225 -28.83 0.26 -36.49
N VAL A 226 -28.33 -0.90 -36.04
CA VAL A 226 -28.69 -2.21 -36.62
C VAL A 226 -30.15 -2.58 -36.36
N ARG A 227 -30.77 -2.11 -35.26
CA ARG A 227 -32.20 -2.32 -35.00
C ARG A 227 -33.12 -1.52 -35.93
N LYS A 228 -32.65 -0.44 -36.57
CA LYS A 228 -33.46 0.35 -37.52
C LYS A 228 -33.44 -0.19 -38.96
N VAL A 229 -32.50 -1.05 -39.32
CA VAL A 229 -32.37 -1.60 -40.70
C VAL A 229 -33.17 -2.90 -40.89
N ARG A 230 -33.74 -3.48 -39.82
CA ARG A 230 -34.70 -4.60 -39.88
C ARG A 230 -36.13 -4.13 -39.57
N ARG A 231 -36.72 -3.33 -40.45
CA ARG A 231 -38.18 -3.17 -40.60
C ARG A 231 -38.52 -2.84 -42.04
#